data_AF-D5GF49-F1
#
_entry.id   AF-D5GF49-F1
#
_cell.length_a   1.000
_cell.length_b   1.000
_cell.length_c   1.000
_cell.angle_alpha   90.00
_cell.angle_beta   90.00
_cell.angle_gamma   90.00
#
_symmetry.space_group_name_H-M   'P 1'
#
loop_
_entity.id
_entity.type
_entity.pdbx_description
1 polymer ?
#
loop_
_entity_poly.entity_id
_entity_poly.type
_entity_poly.pdbx_seq_one_letter_code
_entity_poly.pdbx_strand_id
1 'polypeptide(L)'
;MQLTTYIFATFAIVSAALAVPVDNLVERDTKYCGYQPYEPSKYTCYDGLLCPIQNYVVYKRCGGDCYDPAKYVCHGTKMCPTTDPNLCGDACYNSSRYKCEYGRLVQV
;
A
#
# COMPACT_ATOMS: atom_id res chain seq x y z
N MET A 1 -29.59 51.50 -42.31
CA MET A 1 -29.06 50.13 -42.14
C MET A 1 -27.59 50.22 -41.71
N GLN A 2 -27.30 50.51 -40.43
CA GLN A 2 -25.90 50.72 -39.97
C GLN A 2 -25.68 50.42 -38.47
N LEU A 3 -26.73 50.04 -37.73
CA LEU A 3 -26.67 49.82 -36.28
C LEU A 3 -26.43 48.34 -35.89
N THR A 4 -26.58 47.40 -36.82
CA THR A 4 -26.51 45.96 -36.54
C THR A 4 -25.10 45.38 -36.62
N THR A 5 -24.14 46.08 -37.23
CA THR A 5 -22.76 45.60 -37.39
C THR A 5 -21.87 45.84 -36.17
N TYR A 6 -22.25 46.75 -35.26
CA TYR A 6 -21.46 47.05 -34.05
C TYR A 6 -21.65 46.02 -32.91
N ILE A 7 -22.74 45.24 -32.94
CA ILE A 7 -23.07 44.30 -31.85
C ILE A 7 -22.24 43.02 -31.93
N PHE A 8 -21.76 42.62 -33.12
CA PHE A 8 -20.96 41.40 -33.27
C PHE A 8 -19.47 41.57 -32.97
N ALA A 9 -18.95 42.81 -32.89
CA ALA A 9 -17.52 43.05 -32.72
C ALA A 9 -17.04 42.96 -31.25
N THR A 10 -17.94 42.90 -30.27
CA THR A 10 -17.57 42.96 -28.84
C THR A 10 -17.52 41.60 -28.15
N PHE A 11 -18.05 40.53 -28.76
CA PHE A 11 -18.12 39.21 -28.12
C PHE A 11 -16.87 38.32 -28.27
N ALA A 12 -15.80 38.78 -28.93
CA ALA A 12 -14.60 37.98 -29.16
C ALA A 12 -13.46 38.18 -28.15
N ILE A 13 -13.60 39.06 -27.15
CA ILE A 13 -12.46 39.47 -26.30
C ILE A 13 -12.48 38.83 -24.89
N VAL A 14 -13.51 38.04 -24.52
CA VAL A 14 -13.71 37.57 -23.13
C VAL A 14 -13.43 36.06 -22.97
N SER A 15 -12.50 35.48 -23.73
CA SER A 15 -12.19 34.03 -23.61
C SER A 15 -10.75 33.69 -23.19
N ALA A 16 -9.86 34.67 -23.03
CA ALA A 16 -8.45 34.40 -22.69
C ALA A 16 -8.13 34.44 -21.18
N ALA A 17 -9.06 34.86 -20.31
CA ALA A 17 -8.76 35.18 -18.91
C ALA A 17 -8.97 34.05 -17.88
N LEU A 18 -9.35 32.83 -18.29
CA LEU A 18 -9.61 31.71 -17.35
C LEU A 18 -8.58 30.57 -17.44
N ALA A 19 -7.45 30.77 -18.11
CA ALA A 19 -6.33 29.83 -18.02
C ALA A 19 -5.66 29.98 -16.64
N VAL A 20 -6.24 29.36 -15.61
CA VAL A 20 -5.56 29.13 -14.33
C VAL A 20 -4.35 28.24 -14.61
N PRO A 21 -3.12 28.66 -14.31
CA PRO A 21 -1.99 27.75 -14.33
C PRO A 21 -2.27 26.64 -13.32
N VAL A 22 -2.31 25.39 -13.80
CA VAL A 22 -2.30 24.22 -12.92
C VAL A 22 -0.87 24.07 -12.41
N ASP A 23 -0.49 24.96 -11.50
CA ASP A 23 0.69 24.76 -10.67
C ASP A 23 0.40 23.53 -9.81
N ASN A 24 1.22 22.49 -9.98
CA ASN A 24 1.17 21.18 -9.31
C ASN A 24 0.36 20.07 -10.01
N LEU A 25 0.74 19.72 -11.25
CA LEU A 25 0.58 18.34 -11.70
C LEU A 25 1.56 17.47 -10.89
N VAL A 26 1.12 16.96 -9.75
CA VAL A 26 1.81 15.84 -9.08
C VAL A 26 1.69 14.65 -10.01
N GLU A 27 2.78 14.31 -10.69
CA GLU A 27 2.90 13.05 -11.44
C GLU A 27 2.62 11.91 -10.46
N ARG A 28 1.43 11.31 -10.56
CA ARG A 28 1.11 10.12 -9.78
C ARG A 28 1.83 8.95 -10.44
N ASP A 29 2.97 8.57 -9.90
CA ASP A 29 3.63 7.29 -10.20
C ASP A 29 2.64 6.17 -9.86
N THR A 30 1.87 5.74 -10.85
CA THR A 30 0.86 4.69 -10.70
C THR A 30 1.47 3.42 -11.26
N LYS A 31 1.68 2.43 -10.38
CA LYS A 31 2.21 1.12 -10.76
C LYS A 31 1.09 0.10 -10.82
N TYR A 32 1.37 -1.06 -11.41
CA TYR A 32 0.41 -2.14 -11.51
C TYR A 32 0.89 -3.35 -10.72
N CYS A 33 -0.02 -3.95 -9.97
CA CYS A 33 0.16 -5.23 -9.28
C CYS A 33 -0.81 -6.22 -9.93
N GLY A 34 -0.30 -7.05 -10.85
CA GLY A 34 -1.17 -7.76 -11.78
C GLY A 34 -1.96 -6.76 -12.63
N TYR A 35 -3.29 -6.82 -12.55
CA TYR A 35 -4.19 -5.90 -13.27
C TYR A 35 -4.64 -4.70 -12.43
N GLN A 36 -4.23 -4.61 -11.17
CA GLN A 36 -4.68 -3.56 -10.26
C GLN A 36 -3.68 -2.39 -10.22
N PRO A 37 -4.07 -1.18 -10.64
CA PRO A 37 -3.24 0.01 -10.43
C PRO A 37 -3.15 0.35 -8.94
N TYR A 38 -2.00 0.82 -8.49
CA TYR A 38 -1.75 1.22 -7.11
C TYR A 38 -0.74 2.37 -7.02
N GLU A 39 -0.81 3.11 -5.91
CA GLU A 39 0.15 4.16 -5.55
C GLU A 39 1.30 3.55 -4.71
N PRO A 40 2.56 3.58 -5.17
CA PRO A 40 3.70 2.98 -4.46
C PRO A 40 3.98 3.59 -3.09
N SER A 41 3.51 4.80 -2.83
CA SER A 41 3.59 5.47 -1.53
C SER A 41 2.60 4.91 -0.50
N LYS A 42 1.58 4.16 -0.94
CA LYS A 42 0.52 3.60 -0.09
C LYS A 42 0.51 2.08 -0.04
N TYR A 43 1.08 1.41 -1.03
CA TYR A 43 1.08 -0.05 -1.12
C TYR A 43 2.39 -0.60 -1.67
N THR A 44 2.70 -1.83 -1.28
CA THR A 44 3.75 -2.67 -1.85
C THR A 44 3.12 -3.91 -2.47
N CYS A 45 3.53 -4.27 -3.67
CA CYS A 45 3.04 -5.45 -4.39
C CYS A 45 3.96 -6.66 -4.12
N TYR A 46 3.37 -7.80 -3.74
CA TYR A 46 4.04 -9.08 -3.53
C TYR A 46 3.30 -10.18 -4.31
N ASP A 47 3.83 -10.58 -5.47
CA ASP A 47 3.27 -11.62 -6.35
C ASP A 47 1.75 -11.50 -6.59
N GLY A 48 1.26 -10.27 -6.81
CA GLY A 48 -0.17 -9.99 -7.03
C GLY A 48 -0.97 -9.67 -5.76
N LEU A 49 -0.38 -9.78 -4.57
CA LEU A 49 -0.98 -9.30 -3.32
C LEU A 49 -0.51 -7.88 -3.02
N LEU A 50 -1.46 -6.95 -2.84
CA LEU A 50 -1.16 -5.58 -2.41
C LEU A 50 -1.19 -5.48 -0.88
N CYS A 51 -0.01 -5.27 -0.29
CA CYS A 51 0.10 -4.98 1.13
C CYS A 51 0.20 -3.48 1.41
N PRO A 52 -0.56 -2.95 2.38
CA PRO A 52 -0.61 -1.51 2.61
C PRO A 52 0.63 -1.01 3.37
N ILE A 53 0.91 0.27 3.19
CA ILE A 53 1.85 1.04 4.01
C ILE A 53 1.00 1.86 4.98
N GLN A 54 1.07 1.55 6.28
CA GLN A 54 0.25 2.21 7.32
C GLN A 54 1.13 2.66 8.46
N ASN A 55 0.92 3.88 8.96
CA ASN A 55 1.72 4.45 10.06
C ASN A 55 3.24 4.33 9.81
N TYR A 56 3.68 4.59 8.57
CA TYR A 56 5.07 4.43 8.12
C TYR A 56 5.64 3.00 8.19
N VAL A 57 4.78 2.00 8.46
CA VAL A 57 5.13 0.58 8.43
C VAL A 57 4.72 -0.01 7.09
N VAL A 58 5.69 -0.60 6.39
CA VAL A 58 5.44 -1.39 5.18
C VAL A 58 5.02 -2.79 5.60
N TYR A 59 3.74 -3.13 5.39
CA TYR A 59 3.28 -4.49 5.67
C TYR A 59 3.92 -5.46 4.67
N LYS A 60 4.30 -6.63 5.17
CA LYS A 60 4.92 -7.70 4.37
C LYS A 60 3.91 -8.81 4.11
N ARG A 61 4.11 -9.58 3.05
CA ARG A 61 3.32 -10.77 2.75
C ARG A 61 3.79 -11.96 3.60
N CYS A 62 2.84 -12.71 4.17
CA CYS A 62 3.06 -14.05 4.73
C CYS A 62 1.91 -14.95 4.25
N GLY A 63 2.21 -15.94 3.40
CA GLY A 63 1.18 -16.75 2.76
C GLY A 63 0.19 -15.90 1.94
N GLY A 64 -1.07 -15.89 2.36
CA GLY A 64 -2.16 -15.15 1.71
C GLY A 64 -2.45 -13.78 2.31
N ASP A 65 -1.75 -13.39 3.38
CA ASP A 65 -2.07 -12.20 4.16
C ASP A 65 -0.91 -11.21 4.26
N CYS A 66 -1.25 -9.99 4.65
CA CYS A 66 -0.29 -8.91 4.91
C CYS A 66 -0.13 -8.70 6.42
N TYR A 67 1.10 -8.55 6.88
CA TYR A 67 1.41 -8.41 8.29
C TYR A 67 2.36 -7.28 8.62
N ASP A 68 2.22 -6.76 9.84
CA ASP A 68 3.14 -5.81 10.43
C ASP A 68 4.42 -6.54 10.91
N PRO A 69 5.57 -6.33 10.25
CA PRO A 69 6.81 -7.01 10.61
C PRO A 69 7.38 -6.59 11.97
N ALA A 70 6.86 -5.55 12.61
CA ALA A 70 7.21 -5.20 13.99
C ALA A 70 6.46 -6.05 15.03
N LYS A 71 5.33 -6.66 14.66
CA LYS A 71 4.48 -7.44 15.57
C LYS A 71 4.52 -8.94 15.34
N TYR A 72 4.87 -9.37 14.12
CA TYR A 72 4.86 -10.78 13.75
C TYR A 72 6.13 -11.18 12.98
N VAL A 73 6.42 -12.47 13.02
CA VAL A 73 7.45 -13.17 12.24
C VAL A 73 6.75 -14.22 11.38
N CYS A 74 7.12 -14.31 10.11
CA CYS A 74 6.55 -15.26 9.17
C CYS A 74 7.41 -16.53 9.07
N HIS A 75 6.76 -17.69 9.22
CA HIS A 75 7.32 -19.03 9.03
C HIS A 75 6.56 -19.74 7.92
N GLY A 76 7.04 -19.59 6.68
CA GLY A 76 6.36 -20.08 5.49
C GLY A 76 5.02 -19.35 5.28
N THR A 77 3.92 -19.98 5.70
CA THR A 77 2.56 -19.42 5.61
C THR A 77 1.96 -19.08 6.97
N LYS A 78 2.65 -19.40 8.08
CA LYS A 78 2.18 -19.13 9.44
C LYS A 78 2.86 -17.90 10.02
N MET A 79 2.10 -17.10 10.75
CA MET A 79 2.61 -15.93 11.45
C MET A 79 2.66 -16.20 12.96
N CYS A 80 3.81 -15.95 13.55
CA CYS A 80 4.00 -15.99 14.99
C CYS A 80 4.21 -14.58 15.54
N PRO A 81 3.62 -14.23 16.70
CA PRO A 81 3.85 -12.94 17.32
C PRO A 81 5.32 -12.83 17.74
N THR A 82 5.86 -11.61 17.75
CA THR A 82 7.25 -11.36 18.17
C THR A 82 7.53 -11.74 19.62
N THR A 83 6.49 -11.88 20.45
CA THR A 83 6.60 -12.40 21.84
C THR A 83 6.90 -13.90 21.90
N ASP A 84 6.49 -14.66 20.89
CA ASP A 84 6.65 -16.11 20.78
C ASP A 84 7.09 -16.45 19.34
N PRO A 85 8.29 -16.00 18.95
CA PRO A 85 8.64 -15.85 17.53
C PRO A 85 8.97 -17.17 16.83
N ASN A 86 9.08 -18.28 17.54
CA ASN A 86 9.47 -19.57 16.96
C ASN A 86 8.25 -20.43 16.66
N LEU A 87 8.31 -21.26 15.62
CA LEU A 87 7.25 -22.20 15.25
C LEU A 87 7.66 -23.64 15.58
N CYS A 88 6.78 -24.38 16.24
CA CYS A 88 6.91 -25.83 16.49
C CYS A 88 5.61 -26.52 16.08
N GLY A 89 5.64 -27.26 14.97
CA GLY A 89 4.42 -27.77 14.33
C GLY A 89 3.49 -26.61 13.99
N ASP A 90 2.34 -26.55 14.65
CA ASP A 90 1.34 -25.49 14.46
C ASP A 90 1.37 -24.39 15.52
N ALA A 91 2.21 -24.52 16.56
CA ALA A 91 2.22 -23.63 17.71
C ALA A 91 3.42 -22.67 17.71
N CYS A 92 3.15 -21.41 18.04
CA CYS A 92 4.18 -20.41 18.26
C CYS A 92 4.70 -20.48 19.70
N TYR A 93 6.01 -20.35 19.91
CA TYR A 93 6.62 -20.45 21.23
C TYR A 93 7.82 -19.51 21.43
N ASN A 94 8.04 -19.16 22.70
CA ASN A 94 9.24 -18.46 23.15
C ASN A 94 10.32 -19.46 23.60
N SER A 95 11.52 -19.34 23.02
CA SER A 95 12.66 -20.23 23.32
C SER A 95 13.20 -20.12 24.74
N SER A 96 12.86 -19.05 25.46
CA SER A 96 13.20 -18.88 26.89
C SER A 96 12.30 -19.71 27.81
N ARG A 97 11.18 -20.26 27.31
CA ARG A 97 10.22 -21.06 28.08
C ARG A 97 10.06 -22.48 27.55
N TYR A 98 10.25 -22.68 26.25
CA TYR A 98 10.03 -23.97 25.60
C TYR A 98 11.12 -24.27 24.56
N LYS A 99 11.32 -25.55 24.28
CA LYS A 99 12.07 -26.08 23.15
C LYS A 99 11.16 -26.97 22.29
N CYS A 100 11.45 -27.07 21.01
CA CYS A 100 10.74 -27.96 20.09
C CYS A 100 11.55 -29.26 19.92
N GLU A 101 11.01 -30.38 20.40
CA GLU A 101 11.63 -31.70 20.27
C GLU A 101 10.67 -32.64 19.54
N TYR A 102 11.11 -33.16 18.38
CA TYR A 102 10.31 -34.07 17.54
C TYR A 102 8.88 -33.56 17.25
N GLY A 103 8.73 -32.24 17.05
CA GLY A 103 7.44 -31.60 16.80
C GLY A 103 6.58 -31.34 18.04
N ARG A 104 7.10 -31.59 19.26
CA ARG A 104 6.42 -31.32 20.53
C ARG A 104 7.10 -30.20 21.30
N LEU A 105 6.30 -29.31 21.88
CA LEU A 105 6.79 -28.33 22.84
C LEU A 105 7.15 -29.01 24.16
N VAL A 106 8.36 -28.77 24.64
CA VAL A 106 8.86 -29.22 25.94
C VAL A 106 9.31 -27.98 26.71
N GLN A 107 8.85 -27.82 27.94
CA GLN A 107 9.24 -26.68 28.78
C GLN A 107 10.75 -26.78 29.13
N VAL A 108 11.43 -25.64 29.12
CA VAL A 108 12.83 -25.51 29.57
C VAL A 108 12.93 -25.12 31.04
#